data_AF-A0A328WUD9-F1
#
_entry.id   AF-A0A328WUD9-F1
#
_cell.length_a   1.000
_cell.length_b   1.000
_cell.length_c   1.000
_cell.angle_alpha   90.00
_cell.angle_beta   90.00
_cell.angle_gamma   90.00
#
_symmetry.space_group_name_H-M   'P 1'
#
loop_
_entity.id
_entity.type
_entity.pdbx_description
1 polymer ?
#
loop_
_entity_poly.entity_id
_entity_poly.type
_entity_poly.pdbx_seq_one_letter_code
_entity_poly.pdbx_strand_id
1 'polypeptide(L)'
;MNPYNEIQKTFEIKNGVKIYDFAKCVETLENLGKHQFGKKFKIHEKDVPVIKKLLIYAIRDESTARAMNIDVNKGIILSGPVGCGKTSMMWLINFFSPQSHNYKIIPCRDIAFEFATKGYEALSPFTKKEEKQSKMNNICFDDLGTEKQIKYFGNECNVMAEIILTRYDSFITNKTMTHVTTNLSASELETCYGDRVRSRMRQMFNLIPFDKNSPDKR
;
A
#
# COMPACT_ATOMS: atom_id res chain seq x y z
N MET A 1 -9.51 2.47 -21.50
CA MET A 1 -10.02 1.22 -20.88
C MET A 1 -10.53 1.58 -19.48
N ASN A 2 -11.75 1.16 -19.08
CA ASN A 2 -12.25 1.43 -17.73
C ASN A 2 -11.86 0.28 -16.78
N PRO A 3 -11.03 0.51 -15.75
CA PRO A 3 -10.54 -0.57 -14.89
C PRO A 3 -11.64 -1.36 -14.17
N TYR A 4 -12.70 -0.68 -13.71
CA TYR A 4 -13.79 -1.32 -12.98
C TYR A 4 -14.60 -2.26 -13.88
N ASN A 5 -14.82 -1.88 -15.15
CA ASN A 5 -15.51 -2.73 -16.12
C ASN A 5 -14.68 -3.98 -16.46
N GLU A 6 -13.36 -3.87 -16.56
CA GLU A 6 -12.49 -5.03 -16.81
C GLU A 6 -12.49 -6.01 -15.62
N ILE A 7 -12.48 -5.49 -14.39
CA ILE A 7 -12.51 -6.34 -13.18
C ILE A 7 -13.84 -7.08 -13.04
N GLN A 8 -14.97 -6.49 -13.46
CA GLN A 8 -16.25 -7.18 -13.45
C GLN A 8 -16.26 -8.45 -14.32
N LYS A 9 -15.36 -8.55 -15.31
CA LYS A 9 -15.21 -9.75 -16.16
C LYS A 9 -14.42 -10.88 -15.48
N THR A 10 -13.82 -10.61 -14.32
CA THR A 10 -12.92 -11.55 -13.62
C THR A 10 -13.63 -12.43 -12.60
N PHE A 11 -14.92 -12.21 -12.33
CA PHE A 11 -15.69 -13.00 -11.39
C PHE A 11 -17.11 -13.27 -11.87
N GLU A 12 -17.72 -14.32 -11.33
CA GLU A 12 -19.15 -14.59 -11.42
C GLU A 12 -19.80 -14.41 -10.06
N ILE A 13 -21.09 -14.09 -10.02
CA ILE A 13 -21.84 -14.04 -8.76
C ILE A 13 -22.59 -15.37 -8.60
N LYS A 14 -22.26 -16.12 -7.55
CA LYS A 14 -22.95 -17.37 -7.16
C LYS A 14 -23.47 -17.20 -5.75
N ASN A 15 -24.78 -17.35 -5.56
CA ASN A 15 -25.45 -17.19 -4.25
C ASN A 15 -25.11 -15.85 -3.55
N GLY A 16 -25.02 -14.76 -4.31
CA GLY A 16 -24.69 -13.43 -3.79
C GLY A 16 -23.19 -13.21 -3.48
N VAL A 17 -22.35 -14.22 -3.70
CA VAL A 17 -20.90 -14.15 -3.47
C VAL A 17 -20.16 -14.04 -4.80
N LYS A 18 -19.16 -13.16 -4.87
CA LYS A 18 -18.26 -13.04 -6.03
C LYS A 18 -17.23 -14.16 -6.01
N ILE A 19 -17.21 -14.98 -7.06
CA ILE A 19 -16.26 -16.06 -7.26
C ILE A 19 -15.29 -15.61 -8.35
N TYR A 20 -14.08 -15.21 -7.93
CA TYR A 20 -13.04 -14.71 -8.83
C TYR A 20 -12.29 -15.87 -9.50
N ASP A 21 -12.05 -15.71 -10.80
CA ASP A 21 -11.13 -16.54 -11.57
C ASP A 21 -9.74 -15.91 -11.51
N PHE A 22 -8.80 -16.59 -10.85
CA PHE A 22 -7.47 -16.05 -10.64
C PHE A 22 -6.69 -15.82 -11.94
N ALA A 23 -6.86 -16.68 -12.96
CA ALA A 23 -6.16 -16.52 -14.23
C ALA A 23 -6.67 -15.26 -14.95
N LYS A 24 -7.99 -15.05 -14.97
CA LYS A 24 -8.60 -13.82 -15.52
C LYS A 24 -8.18 -12.59 -14.74
N CYS A 25 -8.06 -12.66 -13.41
CA CYS A 25 -7.55 -11.55 -12.61
C CYS A 25 -6.14 -11.16 -13.02
N VAL A 26 -5.23 -12.12 -13.18
CA VAL A 26 -3.84 -11.85 -13.59
C VAL A 26 -3.78 -11.27 -15.01
N GLU A 27 -4.55 -11.82 -15.94
CA GLU A 27 -4.66 -11.29 -17.31
C GLU A 27 -5.16 -9.84 -17.31
N THR A 28 -6.23 -9.55 -16.56
CA THR A 28 -6.79 -8.20 -16.41
C THR A 28 -5.77 -7.24 -15.79
N LEU A 29 -5.06 -7.65 -14.74
CA LEU A 29 -4.00 -6.84 -14.14
C LEU A 29 -2.90 -6.50 -15.15
N GLU A 30 -2.46 -7.47 -15.96
CA GLU A 30 -1.45 -7.23 -17.00
C GLU A 30 -1.97 -6.28 -18.09
N ASN A 31 -3.20 -6.46 -18.55
CA ASN A 31 -3.82 -5.59 -19.56
C ASN A 31 -4.00 -4.15 -19.05
N LEU A 32 -4.45 -3.97 -17.81
CA LEU A 32 -4.54 -2.67 -17.16
C LEU A 32 -3.16 -2.05 -16.96
N GLY A 33 -2.18 -2.85 -16.55
CA GLY A 33 -0.79 -2.41 -16.41
C GLY A 33 -0.20 -1.96 -17.75
N LYS A 34 -0.46 -2.68 -18.84
CA LYS A 34 -0.05 -2.27 -20.20
C LYS A 34 -0.71 -0.96 -20.62
N HIS A 35 -1.98 -0.76 -20.27
CA HIS A 35 -2.70 0.47 -20.56
C HIS A 35 -2.16 1.67 -19.78
N GLN A 36 -1.85 1.49 -18.49
CA GLN A 36 -1.44 2.56 -17.59
C GLN A 36 0.06 2.87 -17.64
N PHE A 37 0.91 1.84 -17.71
CA PHE A 37 2.37 1.95 -17.56
C PHE A 37 3.12 1.66 -18.88
N GLY A 38 2.40 1.34 -19.96
CA GLY A 38 2.94 1.15 -21.30
C GLY A 38 3.03 -0.32 -21.73
N LYS A 39 3.10 -0.54 -23.04
CA LYS A 39 2.95 -1.87 -23.69
C LYS A 39 3.95 -2.94 -23.23
N LYS A 40 5.08 -2.54 -22.64
CA LYS A 40 6.11 -3.45 -22.10
C LYS A 40 5.77 -4.01 -20.72
N PHE A 41 4.76 -3.47 -20.04
CA PHE A 41 4.33 -3.98 -18.74
C PHE A 41 3.97 -5.47 -18.84
N LYS A 42 4.53 -6.26 -17.94
CA LYS A 42 4.35 -7.71 -17.89
C LYS A 42 4.35 -8.19 -16.45
N ILE A 43 3.44 -9.10 -16.14
CA ILE A 43 3.48 -9.86 -14.89
C ILE A 43 4.41 -11.05 -15.11
N HIS A 44 5.45 -11.16 -14.29
CA HIS A 44 6.33 -12.31 -14.33
C HIS A 44 5.81 -13.42 -13.44
N GLU A 45 5.98 -14.66 -13.87
CA GLU A 45 5.52 -15.86 -13.15
C GLU A 45 6.00 -15.89 -11.68
N LYS A 46 7.25 -15.47 -11.44
CA LYS A 46 7.83 -15.35 -10.09
C LYS A 46 7.09 -14.38 -9.16
N ASP A 47 6.35 -13.41 -9.70
CA ASP A 47 5.59 -12.45 -8.91
C ASP A 47 4.17 -12.95 -8.61
N VAL A 48 3.70 -13.99 -9.30
CA VAL A 48 2.34 -14.54 -9.14
C VAL A 48 2.01 -14.88 -7.68
N PRO A 49 2.92 -15.45 -6.86
CA PRO A 49 2.65 -15.67 -5.44
C PRO A 49 2.36 -14.38 -4.66
N VAL A 50 3.09 -13.29 -4.93
CA VAL A 50 2.88 -11.98 -4.30
C VAL A 50 1.56 -11.38 -4.76
N ILE A 51 1.29 -11.45 -6.07
CA ILE A 51 0.05 -10.94 -6.67
C ILE A 51 -1.16 -11.69 -6.11
N LYS A 52 -1.07 -13.02 -5.92
CA LYS A 52 -2.12 -13.82 -5.30
C LYS A 52 -2.44 -13.34 -3.89
N LYS A 53 -1.42 -13.11 -3.06
CA LYS A 53 -1.61 -12.56 -1.70
C LYS A 53 -2.30 -11.20 -1.72
N LEU A 54 -1.87 -10.30 -2.61
CA LEU A 54 -2.44 -8.96 -2.75
C LEU A 54 -3.89 -8.99 -3.26
N LEU A 55 -4.21 -9.87 -4.21
CA LEU A 55 -5.57 -10.03 -4.72
C LEU A 55 -6.51 -10.58 -3.64
N ILE A 56 -6.12 -11.65 -2.95
CA ILE A 56 -6.87 -12.22 -1.83
C ILE A 56 -7.13 -11.17 -0.73
N TYR A 57 -6.10 -10.38 -0.41
CA TYR A 57 -6.23 -9.25 0.50
C TYR A 57 -7.24 -8.21 -0.02
N ALA A 58 -7.11 -7.78 -1.27
CA ALA A 58 -7.93 -6.71 -1.86
C ALA A 58 -9.42 -7.10 -1.92
N ILE A 59 -9.72 -8.34 -2.32
CA ILE A 59 -11.11 -8.84 -2.37
C ILE A 59 -11.68 -9.20 -0.98
N ARG A 60 -10.85 -9.12 0.06
CA ARG A 60 -11.19 -9.43 1.46
C ARG A 60 -11.70 -10.85 1.68
N ASP A 61 -11.12 -11.84 1.01
CA ASP A 61 -11.40 -13.26 1.32
C ASP A 61 -10.70 -13.63 2.63
N GLU A 62 -11.41 -13.47 3.74
CA GLU A 62 -10.85 -13.66 5.08
C GLU A 62 -10.32 -15.07 5.34
N SER A 63 -10.99 -16.08 4.78
CA SER A 63 -10.63 -17.48 5.01
C SER A 63 -9.32 -17.83 4.31
N THR A 64 -9.19 -17.46 3.04
CA THR A 64 -7.96 -17.66 2.26
C THR A 64 -6.84 -16.76 2.77
N ALA A 65 -7.15 -15.51 3.13
CA ALA A 65 -6.15 -14.59 3.70
C ALA A 65 -5.54 -15.16 4.99
N ARG A 66 -6.38 -15.68 5.90
CA ARG A 66 -5.93 -16.32 7.15
C ARG A 66 -5.04 -17.53 6.87
N ALA A 67 -5.39 -18.36 5.91
CA ALA A 67 -4.55 -19.50 5.48
C ALA A 67 -3.19 -19.06 4.92
N MET A 68 -3.06 -17.81 4.45
CA MET A 68 -1.82 -17.21 3.98
C MET A 68 -1.09 -16.36 5.05
N ASN A 69 -1.54 -16.40 6.30
CA ASN A 69 -1.07 -15.51 7.39
C ASN A 69 -1.22 -14.02 7.07
N ILE A 70 -2.32 -13.65 6.41
CA ILE A 70 -2.68 -12.27 6.09
C ILE A 70 -3.94 -11.88 6.87
N ASP A 71 -3.87 -10.74 7.54
CA ASP A 71 -5.03 -10.12 8.19
C ASP A 71 -5.58 -9.01 7.29
N VAL A 72 -6.79 -9.19 6.74
CA VAL A 72 -7.43 -8.21 5.86
C VAL A 72 -7.79 -6.90 6.56
N ASN A 73 -7.71 -6.87 7.90
CA ASN A 73 -7.92 -5.67 8.71
C ASN A 73 -6.62 -4.93 9.02
N LYS A 74 -5.46 -5.42 8.55
CA LYS A 74 -4.19 -4.72 8.63
C LYS A 74 -3.78 -4.17 7.27
N GLY A 75 -3.01 -3.08 7.29
CA GLY A 75 -2.35 -2.53 6.13
C GLY A 75 -1.40 -3.50 5.43
N ILE A 76 -0.79 -3.05 4.33
CA ILE A 76 0.28 -3.79 3.65
C ILE A 76 1.57 -2.97 3.70
N ILE A 77 2.69 -3.59 4.07
CA ILE A 77 4.03 -3.17 3.65
C ILE A 77 4.42 -4.09 2.49
N LEU A 78 4.43 -3.52 1.28
CA LEU A 78 4.93 -4.18 0.09
C LEU A 78 6.41 -3.82 -0.07
N SER A 79 7.29 -4.77 0.21
CA SER A 79 8.74 -4.55 0.22
C SER A 79 9.44 -5.26 -0.93
N GLY A 80 10.63 -4.81 -1.32
CA GLY A 80 11.47 -5.49 -2.29
C GLY A 80 12.33 -4.53 -3.12
N PRO A 81 13.20 -5.04 -4.00
CA PRO A 81 14.20 -4.25 -4.72
C PRO A 81 13.63 -3.10 -5.56
N VAL A 82 14.48 -2.14 -5.89
CA VAL A 82 14.12 -1.03 -6.78
C VAL A 82 13.62 -1.58 -8.12
N GLY A 83 12.55 -0.99 -8.66
CA GLY A 83 12.05 -1.33 -10.00
C GLY A 83 11.29 -2.65 -10.11
N CYS A 84 11.09 -3.40 -9.02
CA CYS A 84 10.38 -4.69 -9.08
C CYS A 84 8.84 -4.59 -9.25
N GLY A 85 8.28 -3.37 -9.29
CA GLY A 85 6.86 -3.13 -9.61
C GLY A 85 5.92 -2.90 -8.41
N LYS A 86 6.44 -2.59 -7.21
CA LYS A 86 5.64 -2.40 -5.98
C LYS A 86 4.52 -1.36 -6.16
N THR A 87 4.87 -0.14 -6.57
CA THR A 87 3.93 0.98 -6.76
C THR A 87 2.87 0.65 -7.81
N SER A 88 3.31 0.11 -8.96
CA SER A 88 2.40 -0.32 -10.02
C SER A 88 1.42 -1.38 -9.53
N MET A 89 1.89 -2.33 -8.72
CA MET A 89 1.02 -3.38 -8.17
C MET A 89 0.02 -2.82 -7.16
N MET A 90 0.44 -1.95 -6.24
CA MET A 90 -0.49 -1.26 -5.32
C MET A 90 -1.53 -0.44 -6.10
N TRP A 91 -1.15 0.20 -7.19
CA TRP A 91 -2.10 0.93 -8.03
C TRP A 91 -3.15 0.00 -8.66
N LEU A 92 -2.69 -1.11 -9.25
CA LEU A 92 -3.56 -2.07 -9.93
C LEU A 92 -4.51 -2.82 -8.98
N ILE A 93 -4.01 -3.30 -7.84
CA ILE A 93 -4.82 -4.09 -6.89
C ILE A 93 -5.85 -3.23 -6.14
N ASN A 94 -5.65 -1.91 -6.07
CA ASN A 94 -6.62 -0.99 -5.48
C ASN A 94 -7.99 -1.06 -6.18
N PHE A 95 -8.04 -1.33 -7.49
CA PHE A 95 -9.31 -1.46 -8.20
C PHE A 95 -10.12 -2.73 -7.83
N PHE A 96 -9.48 -3.73 -7.24
CA PHE A 96 -10.16 -4.92 -6.70
C PHE A 96 -10.71 -4.68 -5.29
N SER A 97 -10.28 -3.60 -4.64
CA SER A 97 -10.72 -3.29 -3.28
C SER A 97 -12.15 -2.75 -3.26
N PRO A 98 -12.95 -3.06 -2.23
CA PRO A 98 -14.22 -2.39 -2.00
C PRO A 98 -14.01 -0.88 -1.85
N GLN A 99 -14.97 -0.06 -2.27
CA GLN A 99 -14.86 1.41 -2.20
C GLN A 99 -14.50 1.94 -0.80
N SER A 100 -14.98 1.28 0.27
CA SER A 100 -14.67 1.62 1.67
C SER A 100 -13.21 1.34 2.10
N HIS A 101 -12.48 0.58 1.29
CA HIS A 101 -11.10 0.14 1.49
C HIS A 101 -10.15 0.67 0.41
N ASN A 102 -10.66 1.33 -0.63
CA ASN A 102 -9.80 2.02 -1.61
C ASN A 102 -8.92 3.05 -0.90
N TYR A 103 -7.74 3.28 -1.47
CA TYR A 103 -6.75 4.21 -0.94
C TYR A 103 -6.18 5.13 -2.02
N LYS A 104 -5.60 6.25 -1.59
CA LYS A 104 -4.77 7.11 -2.43
C LYS A 104 -3.31 6.68 -2.32
N ILE A 105 -2.55 6.73 -3.41
CA ILE A 105 -1.10 6.51 -3.39
C ILE A 105 -0.41 7.88 -3.33
N ILE A 106 0.47 8.07 -2.35
CA ILE A 106 1.12 9.36 -2.07
C ILE A 106 2.62 9.12 -1.85
N PRO A 107 3.51 9.68 -2.69
CA PRO A 107 4.95 9.55 -2.50
C PRO A 107 5.43 10.19 -1.20
N CYS A 108 6.22 9.47 -0.41
CA CYS A 108 6.76 9.98 0.87
C CYS A 108 7.64 11.22 0.67
N ARG A 109 8.38 11.26 -0.44
CA ARG A 109 9.22 12.43 -0.80
C ARG A 109 8.40 13.72 -1.01
N ASP A 110 7.18 13.61 -1.56
CA ASP A 110 6.34 14.77 -1.85
C ASP A 110 5.83 15.37 -0.54
N ILE A 111 5.49 14.51 0.44
CA ILE A 111 5.12 14.91 1.80
C ILE A 111 6.28 15.65 2.47
N ALA A 112 7.50 15.14 2.36
CA ALA A 112 8.68 15.80 2.90
C ALA A 112 8.90 17.18 2.25
N PHE A 113 8.80 17.29 0.92
CA PHE A 113 8.92 18.58 0.24
C PHE A 113 7.85 19.58 0.67
N GLU A 114 6.60 19.13 0.82
CA GLU A 114 5.53 20.01 1.30
C GLU A 114 5.77 20.45 2.75
N PHE A 115 6.24 19.55 3.63
CA PHE A 115 6.62 19.89 4.99
C PHE A 115 7.77 20.91 5.05
N ALA A 116 8.77 20.80 4.19
CA ALA A 116 9.86 21.77 4.13
C ALA A 116 9.38 23.21 3.81
N THR A 117 8.24 23.34 3.12
CA THR A 117 7.69 24.64 2.71
C THR A 117 6.62 25.16 3.68
N LYS A 118 5.75 24.29 4.21
CA LYS A 118 4.58 24.68 5.01
C LYS A 118 4.65 24.25 6.48
N GLY A 119 5.70 23.53 6.89
CA GLY A 119 5.82 22.96 8.23
C GLY A 119 4.67 22.00 8.56
N TYR A 120 4.23 22.00 9.82
CA TYR A 120 3.24 21.05 10.33
C TYR A 120 1.86 21.10 9.66
N GLU A 121 1.50 22.22 9.04
CA GLU A 121 0.25 22.32 8.27
C GLU A 121 0.20 21.32 7.12
N ALA A 122 1.36 21.03 6.50
CA ALA A 122 1.50 20.02 5.45
C ALA A 122 1.06 18.61 5.88
N LEU A 123 1.09 18.32 7.19
CA LEU A 123 0.79 16.98 7.70
C LEU A 123 -0.71 16.74 7.90
N SER A 124 -1.49 17.82 7.99
CA SER A 124 -2.93 17.77 8.26
C SER A 124 -3.70 16.78 7.37
N PRO A 125 -3.46 16.70 6.04
CA PRO A 125 -4.14 15.75 5.17
C PRO A 125 -3.88 14.26 5.50
N PHE A 126 -2.80 13.97 6.24
CA PHE A 126 -2.36 12.60 6.55
C PHE A 126 -2.62 12.21 8.01
N THR A 127 -2.80 13.20 8.89
CA THR A 127 -2.89 13.05 10.34
C THR A 127 -4.23 13.49 10.93
N LYS A 128 -5.11 14.13 10.15
CA LYS A 128 -6.45 14.53 10.59
C LYS A 128 -7.52 13.90 9.71
N LYS A 129 -8.68 13.64 10.30
CA LYS A 129 -9.91 13.31 9.56
C LYS A 129 -10.75 14.57 9.40
N GLU A 130 -11.49 14.67 8.32
CA GLU A 130 -12.47 15.75 8.15
C GLU A 130 -13.64 15.58 9.14
N GLU A 131 -14.31 16.66 9.54
CA GLU A 131 -15.34 16.65 10.59
C GLU A 131 -16.47 15.64 10.33
N LYS A 132 -16.85 15.46 9.06
CA LYS A 132 -17.91 14.55 8.64
C LYS A 132 -17.45 13.10 8.46
N GLN A 133 -16.15 12.83 8.60
CA GLN A 133 -15.60 11.49 8.40
C GLN A 133 -15.53 10.71 9.72
N SER A 134 -15.94 9.44 9.67
CA SER A 134 -15.78 8.51 10.80
C SER A 134 -14.32 8.18 11.06
N LYS A 135 -13.53 8.01 9.98
CA LYS A 135 -12.11 7.67 10.00
C LYS A 135 -11.32 8.50 8.98
N MET A 136 -10.00 8.57 9.12
CA MET A 136 -9.15 9.20 8.10
C MET A 136 -9.19 8.39 6.80
N ASN A 137 -8.92 9.06 5.67
CA ASN A 137 -8.78 8.41 4.37
C ASN A 137 -7.72 7.29 4.42
N ASN A 138 -7.98 6.19 3.72
CA ASN A 138 -6.98 5.14 3.55
C ASN A 138 -5.91 5.64 2.57
N ILE A 139 -4.64 5.40 2.89
CA ILE A 139 -3.51 5.92 2.12
C ILE A 139 -2.47 4.81 1.97
N CYS A 140 -1.88 4.72 0.79
CA CYS A 140 -0.64 4.02 0.53
C CYS A 140 0.50 5.03 0.40
N PHE A 141 1.41 5.03 1.36
CA PHE A 141 2.62 5.84 1.30
C PHE A 141 3.65 5.15 0.43
N ASP A 142 4.00 5.79 -0.68
CA ASP A 142 4.86 5.21 -1.70
C ASP A 142 6.33 5.55 -1.45
N ASP A 143 7.20 4.55 -1.59
CA ASP A 143 8.65 4.61 -1.39
C ASP A 143 9.07 5.17 -0.01
N LEU A 144 8.49 4.62 1.06
CA LEU A 144 8.88 4.93 2.45
C LEU A 144 10.36 4.61 2.68
N GLY A 145 11.09 5.59 3.23
CA GLY A 145 12.52 5.51 3.52
C GLY A 145 13.39 6.23 2.49
N THR A 146 12.79 6.79 1.43
CA THR A 146 13.50 7.58 0.42
C THR A 146 13.42 9.09 0.67
N GLU A 147 12.54 9.51 1.58
CA GLU A 147 12.41 10.90 1.97
C GLU A 147 13.65 11.39 2.75
N LYS A 148 14.04 12.64 2.50
CA LYS A 148 15.13 13.27 3.26
C LYS A 148 14.63 13.66 4.64
N GLN A 149 15.48 13.47 5.65
CA GLN A 149 15.26 14.12 6.94
C GLN A 149 15.37 15.63 6.76
N ILE A 150 14.37 16.36 7.25
CA ILE A 150 14.31 17.82 7.15
C ILE A 150 14.54 18.39 8.55
N LYS A 151 15.39 19.42 8.62
CA LYS A 151 15.54 20.22 9.84
C LYS A 151 14.47 21.30 9.85
N TYR A 152 13.65 21.34 10.89
CA TYR A 152 12.63 22.36 11.09
C TYR A 152 12.87 23.02 12.45
N PHE A 153 13.10 24.34 12.46
CA PHE A 153 13.56 25.08 13.65
C PHE A 153 14.79 24.47 14.35
N GLY A 154 15.73 23.92 13.58
CA GLY A 154 16.97 23.34 14.11
C GLY A 154 16.87 21.90 14.63
N ASN A 155 15.66 21.37 14.85
CA ASN A 155 15.44 19.98 15.24
C ASN A 155 15.27 19.07 14.00
N GLU A 156 15.85 17.88 14.05
CA GLU A 156 15.58 16.84 13.06
C GLU A 156 14.16 16.30 13.28
N CYS A 157 13.32 16.42 12.26
CA CYS A 157 11.96 15.90 12.28
C CYS A 157 11.84 14.76 11.27
N ASN A 158 11.55 13.55 11.76
CA ASN A 158 11.17 12.44 10.89
C ASN A 158 9.67 12.53 10.61
N VAL A 159 9.33 13.26 9.55
CA VAL A 159 7.95 13.53 9.13
C VAL A 159 7.12 12.25 9.00
N MET A 160 7.69 11.20 8.39
CA MET A 160 6.96 9.95 8.18
C MET A 160 6.79 9.16 9.48
N ALA A 161 7.72 9.24 10.44
CA ALA A 161 7.54 8.65 11.76
C ALA A 161 6.30 9.23 12.46
N GLU A 162 6.16 10.56 12.48
CA GLU A 162 5.01 11.25 13.10
C GLU A 162 3.69 10.88 12.44
N ILE A 163 3.66 10.80 11.10
CA ILE A 163 2.48 10.36 10.35
C ILE A 163 2.12 8.91 10.70
N ILE A 164 3.10 7.99 10.71
CA ILE A 164 2.85 6.58 11.01
C ILE A 164 2.32 6.40 12.43
N LEU A 165 2.89 7.11 13.41
CA LEU A 165 2.42 7.07 14.80
C LEU A 165 0.98 7.58 14.93
N THR A 166 0.69 8.75 14.34
CA THR A 166 -0.67 9.32 14.38
C THR A 166 -1.69 8.40 13.71
N ARG A 167 -1.32 7.83 12.57
CA ARG A 167 -2.19 6.90 11.83
C ARG A 167 -2.35 5.57 12.53
N TYR A 168 -1.36 5.12 13.30
CA TYR A 168 -1.52 3.96 14.18
C TYR A 168 -2.58 4.22 15.25
N ASP A 169 -2.57 5.39 15.91
CA ASP A 169 -3.58 5.71 16.92
C ASP A 169 -4.99 5.74 16.29
N SER A 170 -5.09 6.26 15.07
CA SER A 170 -6.32 6.21 14.26
C SER A 170 -6.70 4.78 13.82
N PHE A 171 -5.73 3.92 13.53
CA PHE A 171 -5.94 2.51 13.21
C PHE A 171 -6.56 1.75 14.39
N ILE A 172 -6.03 1.96 15.60
CA ILE A 172 -6.56 1.30 16.81
C ILE A 172 -8.00 1.72 17.07
N THR A 173 -8.26 3.03 17.04
CA THR A 173 -9.55 3.64 17.39
C THR A 173 -10.62 3.48 16.31
N ASN A 174 -10.28 3.78 15.05
CA ASN A 174 -11.24 3.97 13.96
C ASN A 174 -10.99 3.05 12.74
N LYS A 175 -10.03 2.11 12.85
CA LYS A 175 -9.68 1.17 11.76
C LYS A 175 -9.29 1.88 10.46
N THR A 176 -8.64 3.04 10.56
CA THR A 176 -8.01 3.71 9.42
C THR A 176 -6.92 2.81 8.84
N MET A 177 -7.05 2.48 7.55
CA MET A 177 -6.08 1.62 6.87
C MET A 177 -4.94 2.45 6.31
N THR A 178 -3.73 1.93 6.44
CA THR A 178 -2.53 2.52 5.86
C THR A 178 -1.79 1.42 5.11
N HIS A 179 -1.21 1.75 3.98
CA HIS A 179 -0.32 0.88 3.22
C HIS A 179 1.00 1.59 2.97
N VAL A 180 2.02 0.83 2.64
CA VAL A 180 3.37 1.31 2.39
C VAL A 180 4.00 0.48 1.28
N THR A 181 4.72 1.13 0.37
CA THR A 181 5.74 0.47 -0.45
C THR A 181 7.12 0.92 0.05
N THR A 182 8.12 0.04 0.00
CA THR A 182 9.48 0.38 0.41
C THR A 182 10.53 -0.50 -0.25
N ASN A 183 11.73 0.03 -0.43
CA ASN A 183 12.92 -0.75 -0.80
C ASN A 183 13.69 -1.27 0.43
N LEU A 184 13.33 -0.80 1.62
CA LEU A 184 14.01 -1.12 2.87
C LEU A 184 13.58 -2.49 3.41
N SER A 185 14.56 -3.20 3.97
CA SER A 185 14.35 -4.34 4.84
C SER A 185 13.73 -3.94 6.18
N ALA A 186 13.26 -4.93 6.94
CA ALA A 186 12.68 -4.69 8.26
C ALA A 186 13.66 -4.05 9.25
N SER A 187 14.96 -4.37 9.16
CA SER A 187 16.02 -3.81 10.00
C SER A 187 16.40 -2.39 9.58
N GLU A 188 16.38 -2.10 8.27
CA GLU A 188 16.62 -0.74 7.77
C GLU A 188 15.46 0.20 8.17
N LEU A 189 14.21 -0.27 8.11
CA LEU A 189 13.06 0.48 8.63
C LEU A 189 13.22 0.79 10.14
N GLU A 190 13.70 -0.17 10.92
CA GLU A 190 13.96 0.03 12.36
C GLU A 190 15.07 1.06 12.58
N THR A 191 16.13 1.01 11.78
CA THR A 191 17.23 1.99 11.82
C THR A 191 16.74 3.40 11.45
N CYS A 192 15.89 3.52 10.43
CA CYS A 192 15.40 4.81 9.95
C CYS A 192 14.37 5.47 10.88
N TYR A 193 13.49 4.69 11.52
CA TYR A 193 12.32 5.21 12.24
C TYR A 193 12.31 4.89 13.74
N GLY A 194 13.23 4.07 14.21
CA GLY A 194 13.35 3.65 15.60
C GLY A 194 12.36 2.57 16.04
N ASP A 195 12.67 1.94 17.17
CA ASP A 195 11.96 0.77 17.73
C ASP A 195 10.49 1.05 17.99
N ARG A 196 10.16 2.28 18.41
CA ARG A 196 8.78 2.69 18.69
C ARG A 196 7.93 2.59 17.43
N VAL A 197 8.37 3.17 16.32
CA VAL A 197 7.65 3.11 15.04
C VAL A 197 7.61 1.69 14.54
N ARG A 198 8.74 0.97 14.61
CA ARG A 198 8.83 -0.44 14.21
C ARG A 198 7.80 -1.33 14.91
N SER A 199 7.62 -1.14 16.23
CA SER A 199 6.64 -1.86 17.04
C SER A 199 5.20 -1.58 16.57
N ARG A 200 4.85 -0.32 16.29
CA ARG A 200 3.54 0.05 15.73
C ARG A 200 3.31 -0.55 14.35
N MET A 201 4.34 -0.55 13.49
CA MET A 201 4.28 -1.15 12.16
C MET A 201 3.96 -2.67 12.22
N ARG A 202 4.55 -3.43 13.16
CA ARG A 202 4.24 -4.87 13.33
C ARG A 202 2.76 -5.12 13.64
N GLN A 203 2.11 -4.20 14.33
CA GLN A 203 0.71 -4.34 14.72
C GLN A 203 -0.23 -3.97 13.58
N MET A 204 0.08 -2.93 12.80
CA MET A 204 -0.83 -2.38 11.81
C MET A 204 -0.64 -2.91 10.38
N PHE A 205 0.44 -3.65 10.08
CA PHE A 205 0.73 -4.11 8.72
C PHE A 205 0.93 -5.63 8.60
N ASN A 206 0.51 -6.16 7.46
CA ASN A 206 1.04 -7.37 6.86
C ASN A 206 2.32 -7.04 6.09
N LEU A 207 3.38 -7.85 6.23
CA LEU A 207 4.59 -7.72 5.41
C LEU A 207 4.50 -8.69 4.22
N ILE A 208 4.49 -8.14 3.00
CA ILE A 208 4.50 -8.92 1.76
C ILE A 208 5.74 -8.52 0.96
N PRO A 209 6.80 -9.35 0.95
CA PRO A 209 8.00 -9.06 0.18
C PRO A 209 7.90 -9.61 -1.25
N PHE A 210 8.35 -8.83 -2.22
CA PHE A 210 8.85 -9.37 -3.49
C PHE A 210 10.16 -10.13 -3.25
N ASP A 211 10.48 -11.05 -4.18
CA ASP A 211 11.76 -11.74 -4.15
C ASP A 211 12.91 -10.73 -4.22
N LYS A 212 13.92 -10.90 -3.35
CA LYS A 212 15.13 -10.07 -3.30
C LYS A 212 15.94 -10.07 -4.60
N ASN A 213 15.78 -11.12 -5.41
CA ASN A 213 16.40 -11.28 -6.72
C ASN A 213 15.47 -10.82 -7.86
N SER A 214 14.36 -10.14 -7.55
CA SER A 214 13.52 -9.52 -8.58
C SER A 214 14.32 -8.44 -9.30
N PRO A 215 14.45 -8.51 -10.63
CA PRO A 215 15.15 -7.50 -11.42
C PRO A 215 14.33 -6.22 -11.47
N ASP A 216 14.99 -5.16 -11.89
CA ASP A 216 14.31 -3.96 -12.35
C ASP A 216 13.50 -4.29 -13.61
N LYS A 217 12.22 -3.91 -13.62
CA LYS A 217 11.26 -4.18 -14.70
C LYS A 217 10.91 -2.92 -15.50
N ARG A 218 11.60 -1.81 -15.24
CA ARG A 218 11.46 -0.55 -15.98
C ARG A 218 12.13 -0.62 -17.35
#